data_AF-A0A820H1E4-F1
#
_entry.id   AF-A0A820H1E4-F1
#
_cell.length_a   1.000
_cell.length_b   1.000
_cell.length_c   1.000
_cell.angle_alpha   90.00
_cell.angle_beta   90.00
_cell.angle_gamma   90.00
#
_symmetry.space_group_name_H-M   'P 1'
#
loop_
_entity.id
_entity.type
_entity.pdbx_description
1 polymer ?
#
loop_
_entity_poly.entity_id
_entity_poly.type
_entity_poly.pdbx_seq_one_letter_code
_entity_poly.pdbx_strand_id
1 'polypeptide(L)'
;MDCVVEAFRVLGNLSRAKRIRDILMKCKVDRLAIHHCRSENIELLYAVIGVLINLTVDEDKRECLKNSDGIDSLITIYEYSIQTDWQLASLACKALWNYCDNNYEKTDNQSLWFTKEQLNILFTLFDESL
;
A
#
# COMPACT_ATOMS: atom_id res chain seq x y z
N MET A 1 22.36 -10.77 0.03
CA MET A 1 21.45 -9.96 0.87
C MET A 1 21.39 -8.58 0.25
N ASP A 2 20.22 -8.19 -0.23
CA ASP A 2 20.01 -6.91 -0.90
C ASP A 2 19.90 -5.80 0.16
N CYS A 3 20.76 -4.77 0.07
CA CYS A 3 20.80 -3.70 1.06
C CYS A 3 19.50 -2.89 1.10
N VAL A 4 18.76 -2.82 -0.01
CA VAL A 4 17.49 -2.10 -0.10
C VAL A 4 16.42 -2.86 0.67
N VAL A 5 16.36 -4.19 0.54
CA VAL A 5 15.44 -5.05 1.29
C VAL A 5 15.65 -4.86 2.79
N GLU A 6 16.89 -4.93 3.26
CA GLU A 6 17.18 -4.77 4.69
C GLU A 6 16.88 -3.36 5.21
N ALA A 7 17.14 -2.32 4.40
CA ALA A 7 16.76 -0.96 4.74
C ALA A 7 15.24 -0.86 4.96
N PHE A 8 14.43 -1.37 4.03
CA PHE A 8 12.97 -1.36 4.17
C PHE A 8 12.47 -2.21 5.33
N ARG A 9 13.10 -3.35 5.64
CA ARG A 9 12.78 -4.15 6.85
C ARG A 9 13.00 -3.35 8.13
N VAL A 10 14.13 -2.63 8.23
CA VAL A 10 14.40 -1.74 9.37
C VAL A 10 13.36 -0.62 9.44
N LEU A 11 13.06 0.04 8.31
CA LEU A 11 12.04 1.08 8.26
C LEU A 11 10.66 0.56 8.66
N GLY A 12 10.27 -0.63 8.23
CA GLY A 12 9.02 -1.30 8.61
C GLY A 12 8.95 -1.54 10.12
N ASN A 13 10.05 -1.97 10.73
CA ASN A 13 10.12 -2.18 12.17
C ASN A 13 10.04 -0.88 12.97
N LEU A 14 10.68 0.20 12.50
CA LEU A 14 10.69 1.49 13.18
C LEU A 14 9.37 2.26 13.00
N SER A 15 8.72 2.14 11.83
CA SER A 15 7.48 2.85 11.47
C SER A 15 6.24 2.42 12.28
N ARG A 16 6.36 1.37 13.09
CA ARG A 16 5.34 1.04 14.12
C ARG A 16 5.13 2.19 15.11
N ALA A 17 6.14 3.02 15.35
CA ALA A 17 6.02 4.20 16.19
C ALA A 17 5.57 5.44 15.39
N LYS A 18 4.51 6.13 15.85
CA LYS A 18 3.93 7.31 15.16
C LYS A 18 4.98 8.39 14.84
N ARG A 19 5.82 8.74 15.82
CA ARG A 19 6.90 9.73 15.63
C ARG A 19 7.83 9.37 14.47
N ILE A 20 8.10 8.08 14.26
CA ILE A 20 8.93 7.64 13.14
C ILE A 20 8.17 7.83 11.83
N ARG A 21 6.89 7.46 11.75
CA ARG A 21 6.08 7.73 10.55
C ARG A 21 6.11 9.19 10.13
N ASP A 22 5.98 10.11 11.08
CA ASP A 22 6.07 11.55 10.81
C ASP A 22 7.44 11.95 10.22
N ILE A 23 8.53 11.34 10.70
CA ILE A 23 9.87 11.55 10.15
C ILE A 23 9.98 10.96 8.73
N LEU A 24 9.47 9.74 8.51
CA LEU A 24 9.51 9.07 7.21
C LEU A 24 8.77 9.88 6.12
N MET A 25 7.63 10.47 6.44
CA MET A 25 6.90 11.36 5.53
C MET A 25 7.68 12.63 5.18
N LYS A 26 8.41 13.21 6.15
CA LYS A 26 9.30 14.35 5.91
C LYS A 26 10.47 13.96 4.98
N CYS A 27 11.00 12.76 5.15
CA CYS A 27 12.07 12.20 4.34
C CYS A 27 11.61 11.63 2.99
N LYS A 28 10.33 11.73 2.64
CA LYS A 28 9.75 11.22 1.38
C LYS A 28 9.91 9.71 1.17
N VAL A 29 9.92 8.95 2.27
CA VAL A 29 10.01 7.47 2.23
C VAL A 29 8.75 6.85 1.64
N ASP A 30 7.60 7.49 1.77
CA ASP A 30 6.36 7.12 1.08
C ASP A 30 6.54 7.03 -0.44
N ARG A 31 7.22 8.02 -1.04
CA ARG A 31 7.48 8.04 -2.49
C ARG A 31 8.47 6.95 -2.90
N LEU A 32 9.52 6.74 -2.10
CA LEU A 32 10.48 5.65 -2.33
C LEU A 32 9.81 4.28 -2.21
N ALA A 33 8.95 4.09 -1.21
CA ALA A 33 8.19 2.86 -1.03
C ALA A 33 7.33 2.59 -2.27
N ILE A 34 6.54 3.56 -2.72
CA ILE A 34 5.67 3.40 -3.91
C ILE A 34 6.49 3.16 -5.19
N HIS A 35 7.66 3.78 -5.33
CA HIS A 35 8.58 3.47 -6.42
C HIS A 35 8.99 1.99 -6.42
N HIS A 36 9.35 1.45 -5.25
CA HIS A 36 9.78 0.06 -5.10
C HIS A 36 8.64 -0.97 -5.17
N CYS A 37 7.37 -0.57 -5.12
CA CYS A 37 6.23 -1.47 -5.40
C CYS A 37 6.26 -2.08 -6.80
N ARG A 38 7.06 -1.52 -7.73
CA ARG A 38 7.22 -2.03 -9.10
C ARG A 38 8.40 -3.01 -9.26
N SER A 39 9.00 -3.44 -8.15
CA SER A 39 10.13 -4.36 -8.18
C SER A 39 9.70 -5.80 -8.44
N GLU A 40 10.50 -6.56 -9.19
CA GLU A 40 10.35 -8.01 -9.33
C GLU A 40 10.90 -8.77 -8.10
N ASN A 41 11.57 -8.09 -7.17
CA ASN A 41 12.09 -8.71 -5.95
C ASN A 41 10.97 -8.86 -4.91
N ILE A 42 10.44 -10.08 -4.77
CA ILE A 42 9.35 -10.39 -3.85
C ILE A 42 9.66 -10.01 -2.39
N GLU A 43 10.90 -10.25 -1.92
CA GLU A 43 11.29 -9.87 -0.55
C GLU A 43 11.23 -8.36 -0.33
N LEU A 44 11.55 -7.58 -1.38
CA LEU A 44 11.44 -6.13 -1.34
C LEU A 44 9.97 -5.70 -1.29
N LEU A 45 9.09 -6.31 -2.10
CA LEU A 45 7.66 -6.00 -2.07
C LEU A 45 7.05 -6.20 -0.68
N TYR A 46 7.38 -7.30 -0.01
CA TYR A 46 6.97 -7.55 1.38
C TYR A 46 7.41 -6.43 2.33
N ALA A 47 8.70 -6.05 2.27
CA ALA A 47 9.25 -5.03 3.15
C ALA A 47 8.64 -3.65 2.89
N VAL A 48 8.46 -3.30 1.63
CA VAL A 48 7.88 -2.03 1.16
C VAL A 48 6.41 -1.90 1.55
N ILE A 49 5.59 -2.92 1.28
CA ILE A 49 4.16 -2.88 1.63
C ILE A 49 4.00 -2.81 3.16
N GLY A 50 4.84 -3.50 3.93
CA GLY A 50 4.85 -3.38 5.39
C GLY A 50 5.05 -1.93 5.87
N VAL A 51 5.94 -1.17 5.22
CA VAL A 51 6.10 0.27 5.50
C VAL A 51 4.84 1.04 5.12
N LEU A 52 4.28 0.81 3.92
CA LEU A 52 3.07 1.51 3.47
C LEU A 52 1.88 1.27 4.40
N ILE A 53 1.64 0.02 4.82
CA ILE A 53 0.60 -0.33 5.81
C ILE A 53 0.79 0.49 7.07
N ASN A 54 2.01 0.52 7.63
CA ASN A 54 2.26 1.27 8.85
C ASN A 54 2.04 2.77 8.67
N LEU A 55 2.46 3.36 7.54
CA LEU A 55 2.23 4.77 7.23
C LEU A 55 0.74 5.10 7.16
N THR A 56 -0.05 4.26 6.49
CA THR A 56 -1.48 4.50 6.22
C THR A 56 -2.40 4.21 7.40
N VAL A 57 -1.87 3.70 8.52
CA VAL A 57 -2.59 3.69 9.81
C VAL A 57 -2.98 5.11 10.23
N ASP A 58 -2.13 6.11 9.95
CA ASP A 58 -2.46 7.50 10.24
C ASP A 58 -3.26 8.12 9.08
N GLU A 59 -4.43 8.68 9.37
CA GLU A 59 -5.33 9.23 8.36
C GLU A 59 -4.66 10.33 7.49
N ASP A 60 -3.91 11.24 8.11
CA ASP A 60 -3.22 12.35 7.46
C ASP A 60 -2.15 11.92 6.45
N LYS A 61 -1.79 10.63 6.42
CA LYS A 61 -0.75 10.07 5.56
C LYS A 61 -1.30 9.25 4.40
N ARG A 62 -2.59 8.89 4.43
CA ARG A 62 -3.23 8.02 3.41
C ARG A 62 -3.22 8.63 2.01
N GLU A 63 -3.19 9.97 1.91
CA GLU A 63 -3.07 10.67 0.62
C GLU A 63 -1.79 10.31 -0.15
N CYS A 64 -0.76 9.76 0.50
CA CYS A 64 0.45 9.33 -0.19
C CYS A 64 0.17 8.27 -1.26
N LEU A 65 -0.81 7.39 -1.04
CA LEU A 65 -1.19 6.35 -2.01
C LEU A 65 -1.87 6.95 -3.25
N LYS A 66 -2.67 8.00 -3.07
CA LYS A 66 -3.35 8.67 -4.19
C LYS A 66 -2.39 9.51 -5.03
N ASN A 67 -1.47 10.21 -4.38
CA ASN A 67 -0.62 11.23 -5.03
C ASN A 67 0.57 10.65 -5.82
N SER A 68 0.76 9.34 -5.87
CA SER A 68 1.97 8.72 -6.45
C SER A 68 1.71 7.37 -7.14
N ASP A 69 0.49 7.14 -7.65
CA ASP A 69 0.06 5.87 -8.25
C ASP A 69 0.22 4.67 -7.30
N GLY A 70 0.15 4.92 -5.99
CA GLY A 70 0.29 3.90 -4.96
C GLY A 70 -0.90 2.94 -4.97
N ILE A 71 -2.09 3.44 -5.26
CA ILE A 71 -3.30 2.63 -5.42
C ILE A 71 -3.12 1.63 -6.57
N ASP A 72 -2.75 2.11 -7.77
CA ASP A 72 -2.54 1.25 -8.94
C ASP A 72 -1.43 0.23 -8.67
N SER A 73 -0.35 0.66 -8.02
CA SER A 73 0.76 -0.24 -7.65
C SER A 73 0.29 -1.36 -6.71
N LEU A 74 -0.59 -1.07 -5.75
CA LEU A 74 -1.15 -2.08 -4.85
C LEU A 74 -2.11 -3.03 -5.57
N ILE A 75 -2.92 -2.52 -6.50
CA ILE A 75 -3.81 -3.33 -7.34
C ILE A 75 -2.98 -4.29 -8.21
N THR A 76 -1.93 -3.81 -8.87
CA THR A 76 -1.03 -4.65 -9.68
C THR A 76 -0.36 -5.74 -8.85
N ILE A 77 0.11 -5.42 -7.63
CA ILE A 77 0.69 -6.45 -6.75
C ILE A 77 -0.37 -7.48 -6.37
N TYR A 78 -1.59 -7.05 -6.04
CA TYR A 78 -2.69 -7.97 -5.71
C TYR A 78 -3.00 -8.91 -6.89
N GLU A 79 -3.20 -8.36 -8.09
CA GLU A 79 -3.47 -9.13 -9.32
C GLU A 79 -2.39 -10.18 -9.60
N TYR A 80 -1.11 -9.80 -9.49
CA TYR A 80 0.00 -10.72 -9.69
C TYR A 80 0.08 -11.83 -8.62
N SER A 81 -0.28 -11.51 -7.37
CA SER A 81 -0.05 -12.39 -6.22
C SER A 81 -1.25 -13.22 -5.79
N ILE A 82 -2.47 -12.89 -6.23
CA ILE A 82 -3.70 -13.52 -5.71
C ILE A 82 -3.75 -15.05 -5.86
N GLN A 83 -3.17 -15.61 -6.93
CA GLN A 83 -3.12 -17.06 -7.17
C GLN A 83 -1.81 -17.72 -6.72
N THR A 84 -0.75 -16.94 -6.47
CA THR A 84 0.63 -17.45 -6.32
C THR A 84 1.20 -17.20 -4.92
N ASP A 85 0.83 -16.09 -4.30
CA ASP A 85 1.27 -15.64 -2.98
C ASP A 85 0.14 -14.87 -2.27
N TRP A 86 -0.76 -15.64 -1.65
CA TRP A 86 -1.90 -15.10 -0.91
C TRP A 86 -1.49 -14.18 0.26
N GLN A 87 -0.27 -14.33 0.79
CA GLN A 87 0.23 -13.51 1.88
C GLN A 87 0.57 -12.11 1.37
N LEU A 88 1.25 -12.02 0.23
CA LEU A 88 1.54 -10.75 -0.43
C LEU A 88 0.24 -10.06 -0.89
N ALA A 89 -0.69 -10.82 -1.48
CA ALA A 89 -2.02 -10.33 -1.85
C ALA A 89 -2.76 -9.74 -0.63
N SER A 90 -2.75 -10.45 0.50
CA SER A 90 -3.36 -9.98 1.74
C SER A 90 -2.74 -8.68 2.27
N LEU A 91 -1.42 -8.51 2.12
CA LEU A 91 -0.75 -7.26 2.51
C LEU A 91 -1.17 -6.09 1.62
N ALA A 92 -1.29 -6.30 0.30
CA ALA A 92 -1.80 -5.29 -0.61
C ALA A 92 -3.23 -4.88 -0.24
N CYS A 93 -4.11 -5.85 0.06
CA CYS A 93 -5.46 -5.58 0.55
C CYS A 93 -5.47 -4.78 1.86
N LYS A 94 -4.57 -5.07 2.81
CA LYS A 94 -4.50 -4.30 4.08
C LYS A 94 -4.12 -2.84 3.84
N ALA A 95 -3.19 -2.57 2.91
CA ALA A 95 -2.83 -1.20 2.57
C ALA A 95 -4.00 -0.46 1.89
N LEU A 96 -4.71 -1.12 0.97
CA LEU A 96 -5.92 -0.60 0.33
C LEU A 96 -7.05 -0.39 1.33
N TRP A 97 -7.21 -1.30 2.29
CA TRP A 97 -8.19 -1.15 3.37
C TRP A 97 -7.90 0.08 4.22
N ASN A 98 -6.66 0.25 4.67
CA ASN A 98 -6.26 1.45 5.42
C ASN A 98 -6.57 2.74 4.66
N TYR A 99 -6.43 2.72 3.33
CA TYR A 99 -6.79 3.86 2.49
C TYR A 99 -8.30 4.15 2.51
N CYS A 100 -9.15 3.12 2.45
CA CYS A 100 -10.61 3.27 2.42
C CYS A 100 -11.24 3.52 3.80
N ASP A 101 -10.59 3.06 4.87
CA ASP A 101 -11.06 3.15 6.25
C ASP A 101 -11.40 4.61 6.65
N ASN A 102 -12.47 4.86 7.41
CA ASN A 102 -12.97 6.19 7.84
C ASN A 102 -13.27 7.25 6.74
N ASN A 103 -13.03 6.97 5.45
CA ASN A 103 -13.38 7.89 4.36
C ASN A 103 -14.88 7.83 4.01
N TYR A 104 -15.58 6.77 4.40
CA TYR A 104 -17.03 6.61 4.21
C TYR A 104 -17.87 7.68 4.94
N GLU A 105 -17.41 8.17 6.09
CA GLU A 105 -18.15 9.16 6.89
C GLU A 105 -17.96 10.60 6.39
N LYS A 106 -16.92 10.87 5.61
CA LYS A 106 -16.51 12.23 5.23
C LYS A 106 -17.04 12.67 3.87
N THR A 107 -17.38 11.74 2.98
CA THR A 107 -17.93 12.04 1.66
C THR A 107 -18.81 10.91 1.14
N ASP A 108 -20.06 11.20 0.79
CA ASP A 108 -20.99 10.23 0.15
C ASP A 108 -20.54 9.77 -1.26
N ASN A 109 -19.49 10.39 -1.81
CA ASN A 109 -19.11 10.18 -3.19
C ASN A 109 -17.88 9.27 -3.31
N GLN A 110 -18.14 8.02 -3.69
CA GLN A 110 -17.11 7.00 -3.79
C GLN A 110 -16.06 7.26 -4.89
N SER A 111 -16.40 8.10 -5.88
CA SER A 111 -15.47 8.47 -6.95
C SER A 111 -14.29 9.37 -6.50
N LEU A 112 -14.25 9.78 -5.23
CA LEU A 112 -13.13 10.54 -4.67
C LEU A 112 -11.94 9.67 -4.22
N TRP A 113 -12.15 8.38 -3.90
CA TRP A 113 -11.11 7.49 -3.38
C TRP A 113 -10.50 6.61 -4.46
N PHE A 114 -11.35 5.90 -5.22
CA PHE A 114 -10.92 5.15 -6.39
C PHE A 114 -11.58 5.69 -7.65
N THR A 115 -10.85 5.60 -8.76
CA THR A 115 -11.45 5.80 -10.07
C THR A 115 -12.44 4.66 -10.36
N LYS A 116 -13.39 4.90 -11.26
CA LYS A 116 -14.33 3.86 -11.71
C LYS A 116 -13.59 2.64 -12.28
N GLU A 117 -12.45 2.86 -12.90
CA GLU A 117 -11.58 1.80 -13.43
C GLU A 117 -10.98 0.95 -12.31
N GLN A 118 -10.35 1.57 -11.31
CA GLN A 118 -9.81 0.89 -10.13
C GLN A 118 -10.88 0.07 -9.40
N LEU A 119 -12.09 0.62 -9.26
CA LEU A 119 -13.22 -0.09 -8.65
C LEU A 119 -13.63 -1.33 -9.44
N ASN A 120 -13.77 -1.19 -10.76
CA ASN A 120 -14.12 -2.32 -11.61
C ASN A 120 -13.06 -3.43 -11.52
N ILE A 121 -11.77 -3.07 -11.57
CA ILE A 121 -10.67 -4.04 -11.43
C ILE A 121 -10.75 -4.75 -10.09
N LEU A 122 -10.87 -4.00 -8.99
CA LEU A 122 -10.96 -4.58 -7.65
C LEU A 122 -12.17 -5.52 -7.51
N PHE A 123 -13.35 -5.13 -8.01
CA PHE A 123 -14.52 -6.01 -7.97
C PHE A 123 -14.31 -7.29 -8.78
N THR A 124 -13.75 -7.21 -9.99
CA THR A 124 -13.41 -8.40 -10.78
C THR A 124 -12.42 -9.31 -10.06
N LEU A 125 -11.34 -8.75 -9.51
CA LEU A 125 -10.32 -9.55 -8.82
C LEU A 125 -10.82 -10.14 -7.49
N PHE A 126 -11.78 -9.51 -6.82
CA PHE A 126 -12.42 -10.08 -5.63
C PHE A 126 -13.44 -11.16 -5.98
N ASP A 127 -14.19 -11.02 -7.06
CA ASP A 127 -15.13 -12.04 -7.53
C ASP A 127 -14.39 -13.32 -7.99
N GLU A 128 -13.23 -13.18 -8.63
CA GLU A 128 -12.38 -14.32 -9.06
C GLU A 128 -11.67 -15.04 -7.90
N SER A 129 -11.72 -14.49 -6.69
CA SER A 129 -11.03 -15.01 -5.50
C SER A 129 -11.86 -15.97 -4.63
N LEU A 130 -13.13 -16.19 -5.02
CA LEU A 130 -14.13 -17.05 -4.37
C LEU A 130 -14.34 -18.37 -5.13
#